data_AF-A0A6F9E9K2-F1
#
_entry.id   AF-A0A6F9E9K2-F1
#
_cell.length_a   1.000
_cell.length_b   1.000
_cell.length_c   1.000
_cell.angle_alpha   90.00
_cell.angle_beta   90.00
_cell.angle_gamma   90.00
#
_symmetry.space_group_name_H-M   'P 1'
#
loop_
_entity.id
_entity.type
_entity.pdbx_description
1 polymer ?
#
loop_
_entity_poly.entity_id
_entity_poly.type
_entity_poly.pdbx_seq_one_letter_code
_entity_poly.pdbx_strand_id
1 'polypeptide(L)'
;MNPWHLLLLGLVAGGTIYFGLPVGRLSGLGGKARAILSMLSAGILIYLMVEILGEAAGDAAGSVQAAVVGSETTLSAGLKVLLLIAGLLIGLVGLVAVQEKWIERGLRESGTRLSYITAAGIGLHNLSEGLAIGQSFAMGKSALAIGLVIGFALHNATEGFGIVGASTRTGERLSWPSILLLGAIGGGPTFVGTLLGSLWTSDFLSIFVLAMAGGAILYVVKELMFAVRRETAQRLIMAALAIGFGLGWGTEVVAATAQGGKSGDEHAVREADGDILPAAAGKPGAIAPVSARESAQQRQMAEELLHEQAATPKILPDGTKEYDLTASVFPWELYPGATIDAWGYNQRVPGPLIRVRVGDKVAIVLKNDLPQPTTLHLHGLAVPNAMDGVPQMSTQSGTLGTQPEIPPGGSYTYRFTVTDQMVGTHLYHTHVNDDFQMDMGLHGVIIVDPAHSSAKPPYSVEALYEISSFKIGGSEQENTFALNGKAFPETPMLTVHRGDRVLMRLVNASAEEFHVMHLHGYTFEIVARDGNSLPQPERANTITLGPAQTADIAFTADNPGQWMFHCHILDHTVNPSEAGDGSAHQIARMGGLTTFINVR
;
A
#
# COMPACT_ATOMS: atom_id res chain seq x y z
N MET A 1 5.43 16.66 30.90
CA MET A 1 5.70 15.55 31.85
C MET A 1 7.12 15.72 32.42
N ASN A 2 7.38 15.45 33.71
CA ASN A 2 8.74 15.59 34.29
C ASN A 2 9.61 14.38 33.86
N PRO A 3 10.92 14.55 33.56
CA PRO A 3 11.83 13.45 33.19
C PRO A 3 11.75 12.21 34.09
N TRP A 4 11.53 12.38 35.39
CA TRP A 4 11.37 11.26 36.32
C TRP A 4 10.10 10.42 36.07
N HIS A 5 9.03 11.05 35.60
CA HIS A 5 7.81 10.33 35.21
C HIS A 5 8.04 9.54 33.92
N LEU A 6 8.78 10.10 32.95
CA LEU A 6 9.15 9.39 31.72
C LEU A 6 9.98 8.14 32.02
N LEU A 7 11.01 8.27 32.87
CA LEU A 7 11.86 7.14 33.26
C LEU A 7 11.08 6.07 34.03
N LEU A 8 10.12 6.47 34.87
CA LEU A 8 9.22 5.54 35.54
C LEU A 8 8.32 4.81 34.53
N LEU A 9 7.81 5.49 33.50
CA LEU A 9 7.03 4.87 32.45
C LEU A 9 7.85 3.88 31.62
N GLY A 10 9.09 4.20 31.27
CA GLY A 10 10.02 3.27 30.61
C GLY A 10 10.33 2.04 31.47
N LEU A 11 10.50 2.23 32.79
CA LEU A 11 10.65 1.12 33.74
C LEU A 11 9.40 0.24 33.82
N VAL A 12 8.21 0.85 33.84
CA VAL A 12 6.93 0.12 33.87
C VAL A 12 6.72 -0.65 32.58
N ALA A 13 6.98 -0.04 31.42
CA ALA A 13 6.87 -0.69 30.11
C ALA A 13 7.76 -1.93 30.03
N GLY A 14 9.05 -1.81 30.34
CA GLY A 14 9.97 -2.95 30.36
C GLY A 14 9.65 -3.96 31.47
N GLY A 15 9.12 -3.50 32.61
CA GLY A 15 8.75 -4.36 33.75
C GLY A 15 7.59 -5.31 33.47
N THR A 16 6.73 -5.03 32.49
CA THR A 16 5.62 -5.91 32.12
C THR A 16 6.07 -7.29 31.62
N ILE A 17 7.33 -7.44 31.18
CA ILE A 17 7.91 -8.72 30.78
C ILE A 17 7.83 -9.79 31.88
N TYR A 18 7.80 -9.36 33.14
CA TYR A 18 7.64 -10.25 34.29
C TYR A 18 6.26 -10.93 34.37
N PHE A 19 5.27 -10.51 33.57
CA PHE A 19 3.98 -11.22 33.48
C PHE A 19 4.09 -12.56 32.75
N GLY A 20 4.94 -12.64 31.71
CA GLY A 20 5.10 -13.87 30.93
C GLY A 20 6.09 -14.88 31.54
N LEU A 21 7.13 -14.40 32.22
CA LEU A 21 8.24 -15.24 32.72
C LEU A 21 7.86 -16.34 33.74
N PRO A 22 6.88 -16.16 34.65
CA PRO A 22 6.49 -17.19 35.61
C PRO A 22 5.98 -18.49 34.95
N VAL A 23 5.55 -18.44 33.68
CA VAL A 23 5.14 -19.62 32.90
C VAL A 23 6.25 -20.66 32.78
N GLY A 24 7.52 -20.24 32.76
CA GLY A 24 8.70 -21.13 32.73
C GLY A 24 8.84 -22.02 33.97
N ARG A 25 8.01 -21.82 35.00
CA ARG A 25 7.99 -22.61 36.24
C ARG A 25 6.74 -23.46 36.43
N LEU A 26 5.66 -23.19 35.69
CA LEU A 26 4.37 -23.86 35.87
C LEU A 26 4.46 -25.35 35.49
N SER A 27 4.18 -26.22 36.46
CA SER A 27 4.24 -27.68 36.30
C SER A 27 3.03 -28.30 35.60
N GLY A 28 1.93 -27.54 35.42
CA GLY A 28 0.67 -28.02 34.82
C GLY A 28 0.49 -27.71 33.32
N LEU A 29 1.38 -26.90 32.72
CA LEU A 29 1.29 -26.56 31.29
C LEU A 29 2.02 -27.61 30.45
N GLY A 30 1.27 -28.36 29.62
CA GLY A 30 1.83 -29.33 28.68
C GLY A 30 2.65 -28.68 27.56
N GLY A 31 3.51 -29.47 26.89
CA GLY A 31 4.40 -29.00 25.81
C GLY A 31 3.67 -28.22 24.71
N LYS A 32 2.51 -28.73 24.28
CA LYS A 32 1.61 -28.07 23.33
C LYS A 32 1.19 -26.65 23.75
N ALA A 33 0.82 -26.45 25.01
CA ALA A 33 0.37 -25.14 25.50
C ALA A 33 1.54 -24.14 25.52
N ARG A 34 2.73 -24.60 25.89
CA ARG A 34 3.93 -23.76 25.86
C ARG A 34 4.35 -23.41 24.43
N ALA A 35 4.25 -24.36 23.49
CA ALA A 35 4.53 -24.12 22.08
C ALA A 35 3.58 -23.09 21.45
N ILE A 36 2.29 -23.13 21.81
CA ILE A 36 1.28 -22.14 21.37
C ILE A 36 1.64 -20.74 21.88
N LEU A 37 1.98 -20.60 23.17
CA LEU A 37 2.37 -19.31 23.75
C LEU A 37 3.67 -18.77 23.14
N SER A 38 4.65 -19.64 22.88
CA SER A 38 5.88 -19.26 22.19
C SER A 38 5.64 -18.75 20.77
N MET A 39 4.74 -19.39 20.01
CA MET A 39 4.42 -18.94 18.65
C MET A 39 3.54 -17.71 18.61
N LEU A 40 2.65 -17.54 19.58
CA LEU A 40 1.92 -16.29 19.76
C LEU A 40 2.91 -15.12 19.94
N SER A 41 3.90 -15.29 20.82
CA SER A 41 4.98 -14.31 21.02
C SER A 41 5.83 -14.13 19.75
N ALA A 42 6.21 -15.21 19.06
CA ALA A 42 6.97 -15.10 17.81
C ALA A 42 6.20 -14.35 16.71
N GLY A 43 4.88 -14.47 16.65
CA GLY A 43 4.04 -13.74 15.69
C GLY A 43 4.08 -12.24 15.94
N ILE A 44 3.95 -11.82 17.20
CA ILE A 44 4.07 -10.41 17.62
C ILE A 44 5.47 -9.88 17.28
N LEU A 45 6.51 -10.64 17.59
CA LEU A 45 7.90 -10.28 17.30
C LEU A 45 8.16 -10.14 15.79
N ILE A 46 7.58 -11.00 14.94
CA ILE A 46 7.71 -10.87 13.47
C ILE A 46 7.10 -9.57 12.98
N TYR A 47 5.91 -9.22 13.49
CA TYR A 47 5.27 -7.96 13.13
C TYR A 47 6.14 -6.77 13.55
N LEU A 48 6.60 -6.73 14.80
CA LEU A 48 7.47 -5.66 15.32
C LEU A 48 8.78 -5.56 14.53
N MET A 49 9.35 -6.70 14.11
CA MET A 49 10.53 -6.72 13.25
C MET A 49 10.30 -6.04 11.90
N VAL A 50 9.13 -6.27 11.28
CA VAL A 50 8.77 -5.60 10.02
C VAL A 50 8.63 -4.10 10.23
N GLU A 51 7.98 -3.68 11.31
CA GLU A 51 7.76 -2.27 11.65
C GLU A 51 9.10 -1.53 11.86
N ILE A 52 9.95 -2.00 12.77
CA ILE A 52 11.20 -1.30 13.12
C ILE A 52 12.24 -1.35 11.99
N LEU A 53 12.29 -2.42 11.20
CA LEU A 53 13.16 -2.48 10.03
C LEU A 53 12.63 -1.61 8.90
N GLY A 54 11.31 -1.53 8.74
CA GLY A 54 10.67 -0.61 7.81
C GLY A 54 11.01 0.85 8.13
N GLU A 55 10.89 1.24 9.40
CA GLU A 55 11.25 2.59 9.87
C GLU A 55 12.75 2.89 9.62
N ALA A 56 13.65 2.01 10.07
CA ALA A 56 15.09 2.21 9.88
C ALA A 56 15.52 2.23 8.39
N ALA A 57 14.90 1.40 7.56
CA ALA A 57 15.16 1.37 6.12
C ALA A 57 14.57 2.61 5.43
N GLY A 58 13.38 3.06 5.83
CA GLY A 58 12.74 4.28 5.35
C GLY A 58 13.59 5.51 5.63
N ASP A 59 14.10 5.67 6.86
CA ASP A 59 14.98 6.78 7.23
C ASP A 59 16.29 6.78 6.43
N ALA A 60 16.90 5.61 6.24
CA ALA A 60 18.12 5.47 5.44
C ALA A 60 17.86 5.76 3.95
N ALA A 61 16.76 5.26 3.38
CA ALA A 61 16.36 5.48 2.00
C ALA A 61 16.01 6.95 1.74
N GLY A 62 15.27 7.59 2.66
CA GLY A 62 14.97 9.01 2.61
C GLY A 62 16.23 9.87 2.60
N SER A 63 17.26 9.47 3.36
CA SER A 63 18.56 10.15 3.36
C SER A 63 19.34 9.96 2.04
N VAL A 64 19.26 8.78 1.41
CA VAL A 64 19.82 8.55 0.07
C VAL A 64 19.11 9.44 -0.96
N GLN A 65 17.78 9.52 -0.91
CA GLN A 65 17.02 10.42 -1.78
C GLN A 65 17.40 11.88 -1.54
N ALA A 66 17.51 12.30 -0.28
CA ALA A 66 17.93 13.64 0.10
C ALA A 66 19.33 14.00 -0.45
N ALA A 67 20.24 13.02 -0.52
CA ALA A 67 21.55 13.19 -1.13
C ALA A 67 21.52 13.28 -2.66
N VAL A 68 20.61 12.55 -3.33
CA VAL A 68 20.40 12.63 -4.78
C VAL A 68 19.88 14.01 -5.19
N VAL A 69 18.96 14.59 -4.41
CA VAL A 69 18.39 15.93 -4.68
C VAL A 69 19.25 17.08 -4.10
N GLY A 70 20.42 16.77 -3.52
CA GLY A 70 21.39 17.75 -3.03
C GLY A 70 21.04 18.43 -1.69
N SER A 71 20.02 17.95 -0.99
CA SER A 71 19.59 18.46 0.33
C SER A 71 20.34 17.83 1.51
N GLU A 72 21.02 16.70 1.31
CA GLU A 72 21.91 16.05 2.27
C GLU A 72 23.24 15.66 1.58
N THR A 73 24.30 15.42 2.36
CA THR A 73 25.59 14.98 1.79
C THR A 73 25.59 13.48 1.51
N THR A 74 26.23 13.07 0.42
CA THR A 74 26.41 11.63 0.07
C THR A 74 27.14 10.84 1.18
N LEU A 75 28.03 11.51 1.93
CA LEU A 75 28.71 10.91 3.08
C LEU A 75 27.73 10.61 4.23
N SER A 76 26.82 11.53 4.54
CA SER A 76 25.81 11.35 5.59
C SER A 76 24.85 10.22 5.25
N ALA A 77 24.31 10.22 4.02
CA ALA A 77 23.45 9.16 3.51
C ALA A 77 24.15 7.79 3.50
N GLY A 78 25.39 7.74 2.98
CA GLY A 78 26.19 6.52 2.98
C GLY A 78 26.47 5.98 4.38
N LEU A 79 26.69 6.86 5.37
CA LEU A 79 26.90 6.46 6.76
C LEU A 79 25.61 5.89 7.39
N LYS A 80 24.44 6.45 7.11
CA LYS A 80 23.15 5.93 7.61
C LYS A 80 22.85 4.53 7.03
N VAL A 81 23.09 4.32 5.74
CA VAL A 81 22.96 2.98 5.11
C VAL A 81 23.96 1.99 5.72
N LEU A 82 25.20 2.43 5.97
CA LEU A 82 26.20 1.59 6.61
C LEU A 82 25.80 1.22 8.05
N LEU A 83 25.21 2.15 8.80
CA LEU A 83 24.71 1.89 10.15
C LEU A 83 23.50 0.95 10.17
N LEU A 84 22.60 1.03 9.18
CA LEU A 84 21.52 0.07 8.99
C LEU A 84 22.07 -1.35 8.80
N ILE A 85 23.01 -1.53 7.85
CA ILE A 85 23.61 -2.84 7.58
C ILE A 85 24.41 -3.34 8.79
N ALA A 86 25.24 -2.48 9.39
CA ALA A 86 26.06 -2.82 10.54
C ALA A 86 25.19 -3.18 11.75
N GLY A 87 24.13 -2.42 12.02
CA GLY A 87 23.17 -2.70 13.08
C GLY A 87 22.53 -4.08 12.89
N LEU A 88 21.98 -4.34 11.70
CA LEU A 88 21.36 -5.63 11.37
C LEU A 88 22.34 -6.81 11.57
N LEU A 89 23.58 -6.68 11.08
CA LEU A 89 24.61 -7.70 11.23
C LEU A 89 25.00 -7.90 12.69
N ILE A 90 25.17 -6.82 13.46
CA ILE A 90 25.53 -6.91 14.88
C ILE A 90 24.39 -7.58 15.67
N GLY A 91 23.14 -7.22 15.40
CA GLY A 91 21.98 -7.83 16.05
C GLY A 91 21.86 -9.33 15.76
N LEU A 92 21.98 -9.71 14.49
CA LEU A 92 21.81 -11.10 14.05
C LEU A 92 23.06 -11.96 14.31
N VAL A 93 24.19 -11.57 13.73
CA VAL A 93 25.44 -12.34 13.78
C VAL A 93 26.09 -12.25 15.16
N GLY A 94 25.92 -11.14 15.87
CA GLY A 94 26.45 -10.99 17.23
C GLY A 94 25.88 -12.03 18.20
N LEU A 95 24.57 -12.28 18.14
CA LEU A 95 23.94 -13.33 18.97
C LEU A 95 24.40 -14.73 18.55
N VAL A 96 24.53 -15.00 17.24
CA VAL A 96 25.11 -16.26 16.74
C VAL A 96 26.53 -16.47 17.27
N ALA A 97 27.38 -15.46 17.20
CA ALA A 97 28.77 -15.54 17.67
C ALA A 97 28.87 -15.79 19.19
N VAL A 98 27.93 -15.27 19.98
CA VAL A 98 27.84 -15.57 21.42
C VAL A 98 27.47 -17.05 21.63
N GLN A 99 26.52 -17.57 20.86
CA GLN A 99 26.13 -18.98 20.91
C GLN A 99 27.29 -19.92 20.51
N GLU A 100 28.00 -19.61 19.43
CA GLU A 100 29.16 -20.38 18.96
C GLU A 100 30.27 -20.44 20.01
N LYS A 101 30.63 -19.30 20.63
CA LYS A 101 31.64 -19.26 21.70
C LYS A 101 31.27 -20.11 22.92
N TRP A 102 29.99 -20.28 23.22
CA TRP A 102 29.56 -21.18 24.30
C TRP A 102 29.79 -22.65 23.92
N ILE A 103 29.48 -23.02 22.68
CA ILE A 103 29.70 -24.37 22.14
C ILE A 103 31.19 -24.70 22.14
N GLU A 104 32.04 -23.78 21.67
CA GLU A 104 33.51 -23.93 21.66
C GLU A 104 34.09 -24.14 23.07
N ARG A 105 33.49 -23.53 24.10
CA ARG A 105 33.88 -23.70 25.51
C ARG A 105 33.35 -25.00 26.14
N GLY A 106 32.76 -25.90 25.35
CA GLY A 106 32.23 -27.19 25.81
C GLY A 106 30.95 -27.09 26.64
N LEU A 107 30.27 -25.93 26.62
CA LEU A 107 29.02 -25.73 27.35
C LEU A 107 27.86 -26.40 26.58
N ARG A 108 27.33 -27.51 27.10
CA ARG A 108 26.16 -28.20 26.52
C ARG A 108 24.96 -27.26 26.37
N GLU A 109 24.32 -27.27 25.20
CA GLU A 109 23.12 -26.48 24.94
C GLU A 109 21.99 -26.86 25.92
N SER A 110 21.56 -25.93 26.78
CA SER A 110 20.49 -26.15 27.76
C SER A 110 19.35 -25.17 27.52
N GLY A 111 18.12 -25.55 27.89
CA GLY A 111 16.96 -24.68 27.75
C GLY A 111 17.11 -23.37 28.54
N THR A 112 17.80 -23.44 29.68
CA THR A 112 18.16 -22.26 30.46
C THR A 112 19.10 -21.31 29.70
N ARG A 113 20.13 -21.82 29.03
CA ARG A 113 21.05 -20.99 28.23
C ARG A 113 20.35 -20.34 27.04
N LEU A 114 19.47 -21.09 26.36
CA LEU A 114 18.67 -20.54 25.28
C LEU A 114 17.73 -19.44 25.79
N SER A 115 17.18 -19.57 26.99
CA SER A 115 16.36 -18.50 27.59
C SER A 115 17.18 -17.22 27.81
N TYR A 116 18.45 -17.33 28.21
CA TYR A 116 19.33 -16.15 28.39
C TYR A 116 19.69 -15.46 27.07
N ILE A 117 19.96 -16.20 26.01
CA ILE A 117 20.28 -15.59 24.71
C ILE A 117 19.02 -15.00 24.06
N THR A 118 17.86 -15.64 24.24
CA THR A 118 16.57 -15.08 23.84
C THR A 118 16.24 -13.81 24.61
N ALA A 119 16.47 -13.78 25.94
CA ALA A 119 16.31 -12.57 26.74
C ALA A 119 17.27 -11.45 26.32
N ALA A 120 18.50 -11.78 25.91
CA ALA A 120 19.43 -10.78 25.39
C ALA A 120 18.97 -10.20 24.05
N GLY A 121 18.46 -11.05 23.14
CA GLY A 121 17.92 -10.59 21.86
C GLY A 121 16.67 -9.71 22.03
N ILE A 122 15.74 -10.12 22.89
CA ILE A 122 14.58 -9.31 23.28
C ILE A 122 15.02 -8.02 23.98
N GLY A 123 16.05 -8.08 24.83
CA GLY A 123 16.61 -6.88 25.46
C GLY A 123 17.17 -5.86 24.46
N LEU A 124 17.78 -6.30 23.37
CA LEU A 124 18.24 -5.41 22.30
C LEU A 124 17.08 -4.74 21.57
N HIS A 125 15.96 -5.46 21.39
CA HIS A 125 14.72 -4.87 20.89
C HIS A 125 14.13 -3.85 21.86
N ASN A 126 14.02 -4.20 23.13
CA ASN A 126 13.46 -3.34 24.16
C ASN A 126 14.30 -2.08 24.41
N LEU A 127 15.59 -2.11 24.06
CA LEU A 127 16.43 -0.90 24.00
C LEU A 127 15.91 0.10 22.95
N SER A 128 15.50 -0.37 21.77
CA SER A 128 14.96 0.46 20.68
C SER A 128 13.62 1.10 21.04
N GLU A 129 12.75 0.35 21.73
CA GLU A 129 11.50 0.88 22.29
C GLU A 129 11.74 2.01 23.29
N GLY A 130 12.66 1.77 24.22
CA GLY A 130 13.06 2.79 25.17
C GLY A 130 13.55 4.04 24.44
N LEU A 131 14.41 3.87 23.44
CA LEU A 131 14.95 4.98 22.65
C LEU A 131 13.81 5.79 22.01
N ALA A 132 12.82 5.14 21.41
CA ALA A 132 11.66 5.78 20.79
C ALA A 132 10.79 6.55 21.81
N ILE A 133 10.54 5.98 23.00
CA ILE A 133 9.85 6.69 24.10
C ILE A 133 10.62 7.95 24.50
N GLY A 134 11.93 7.81 24.69
CA GLY A 134 12.82 8.90 25.10
C GLY A 134 12.87 10.04 24.08
N GLN A 135 13.03 9.71 22.81
CA GLN A 135 13.11 10.68 21.71
C GLN A 135 11.77 11.39 21.49
N SER A 136 10.66 10.66 21.55
CA SER A 136 9.32 11.25 21.48
C SER A 136 9.11 12.30 22.55
N PHE A 137 9.59 12.03 23.77
CA PHE A 137 9.55 13.00 24.86
C PHE A 137 10.48 14.20 24.63
N ALA A 138 11.73 13.96 24.20
CA ALA A 138 12.70 15.02 23.92
C ALA A 138 12.19 15.99 22.84
N MET A 139 11.40 15.50 21.89
CA MET A 139 10.73 16.29 20.84
C MET A 139 9.43 16.97 21.30
N GLY A 140 9.08 16.90 22.59
CA GLY A 140 7.86 17.49 23.15
C GLY A 140 6.58 16.70 22.88
N LYS A 141 6.66 15.53 22.22
CA LYS A 141 5.50 14.68 21.86
C LYS A 141 5.07 13.78 23.02
N SER A 142 4.62 14.39 24.12
CA SER A 142 4.27 13.64 25.36
C SER A 142 3.11 12.65 25.17
N ALA A 143 2.14 12.95 24.32
CA ALA A 143 1.02 12.04 24.02
C ALA A 143 1.49 10.80 23.25
N LEU A 144 2.39 10.99 22.27
CA LEU A 144 3.02 9.90 21.52
C LEU A 144 3.86 9.01 22.46
N ALA A 145 4.68 9.62 23.32
CA ALA A 145 5.48 8.87 24.30
C ALA A 145 4.62 8.01 25.24
N ILE A 146 3.45 8.52 25.68
CA ILE A 146 2.50 7.76 26.51
C ILE A 146 1.84 6.63 25.71
N GLY A 147 1.48 6.88 24.44
CA GLY A 147 0.95 5.86 23.54
C GLY A 147 1.93 4.70 23.32
N LEU A 148 3.20 5.03 23.05
CA LEU A 148 4.29 4.06 22.91
C LEU A 148 4.48 3.23 24.18
N VAL A 149 4.46 3.86 25.36
CA VAL A 149 4.56 3.15 26.65
C VAL A 149 3.45 2.12 26.81
N ILE A 150 2.21 2.44 26.43
CA ILE A 150 1.08 1.50 26.53
C ILE A 150 1.25 0.35 25.54
N GLY A 151 1.58 0.66 24.28
CA GLY A 151 1.82 -0.36 23.24
C GLY A 151 2.94 -1.33 23.64
N PHE A 152 4.10 -0.78 24.02
CA PHE A 152 5.27 -1.56 24.42
C PHE A 152 5.03 -2.36 25.71
N ALA A 153 4.29 -1.81 26.68
CA ALA A 153 3.88 -2.56 27.86
C ALA A 153 3.00 -3.77 27.53
N LEU A 154 2.13 -3.67 26.52
CA LEU A 154 1.24 -4.78 26.13
C LEU A 154 2.01 -5.91 25.46
N HIS A 155 2.94 -5.62 24.54
CA HIS A 155 3.69 -6.68 23.89
C HIS A 155 4.81 -7.23 24.78
N ASN A 156 5.47 -6.42 25.62
CA ASN A 156 6.53 -6.88 26.53
C ASN A 156 6.01 -7.96 27.49
N ALA A 157 4.74 -7.84 27.91
CA ALA A 157 4.06 -8.89 28.67
C ALA A 157 4.05 -10.26 27.95
N THR A 158 3.97 -10.26 26.61
CA THR A 158 3.96 -11.47 25.79
C THR A 158 5.36 -12.00 25.47
N GLU A 159 6.38 -11.15 25.44
CA GLU A 159 7.77 -11.54 25.20
C GLU A 159 8.35 -12.44 26.29
N GLY A 160 7.85 -12.30 27.52
CA GLY A 160 8.17 -13.21 28.61
C GLY A 160 7.85 -14.67 28.27
N PHE A 161 6.83 -14.92 27.42
CA PHE A 161 6.55 -16.27 26.90
C PHE A 161 7.59 -16.73 25.88
N GLY A 162 8.08 -15.83 25.02
CA GLY A 162 9.18 -16.12 24.10
C GLY A 162 10.46 -16.52 24.85
N ILE A 163 10.84 -15.75 25.88
CA ILE A 163 12.03 -16.04 26.71
C ILE A 163 11.99 -17.44 27.31
N VAL A 164 10.87 -17.80 27.95
CA VAL A 164 10.74 -19.14 28.56
C VAL A 164 10.43 -20.22 27.52
N GLY A 165 9.93 -19.82 26.35
CA GLY A 165 9.64 -20.68 25.22
C GLY A 165 10.84 -21.50 24.78
N ALA A 166 12.05 -20.95 24.89
CA ALA A 166 13.27 -21.65 24.56
C ALA A 166 13.62 -22.80 25.56
N SER A 167 13.17 -22.68 26.82
CA SER A 167 13.33 -23.74 27.83
C SER A 167 12.40 -24.95 27.63
N THR A 168 11.33 -24.77 26.83
CA THR A 168 10.38 -25.85 26.50
C THR A 168 11.05 -27.02 25.78
N ARG A 169 12.11 -26.74 25.02
CA ARG A 169 12.92 -27.72 24.28
C ARG A 169 13.55 -28.78 25.18
N THR A 170 13.94 -28.43 26.41
CA THR A 170 14.66 -29.35 27.32
C THR A 170 13.83 -29.76 28.53
N GLY A 171 12.64 -29.17 28.73
CA GLY A 171 11.78 -29.44 29.88
C GLY A 171 12.35 -28.94 31.22
N GLU A 172 13.44 -28.16 31.18
CA GLU A 172 14.07 -27.56 32.35
C GLU A 172 13.16 -26.52 32.99
N ARG A 173 13.12 -26.51 34.33
CA ARG A 173 12.38 -25.49 35.09
C ARG A 173 13.31 -24.36 35.48
N LEU A 174 12.88 -23.12 35.23
CA LEU A 174 13.64 -21.95 35.63
C LEU A 174 13.53 -21.72 37.16
N SER A 175 14.65 -21.33 37.76
CA SER A 175 14.70 -20.89 39.15
C SER A 175 14.15 -19.46 39.29
N TRP A 176 13.65 -19.08 40.46
CA TRP A 176 13.22 -17.70 40.71
C TRP A 176 14.34 -16.66 40.49
N PRO A 177 15.59 -16.90 40.92
CA PRO A 177 16.71 -16.01 40.57
C PRO A 177 16.92 -15.89 39.06
N SER A 178 16.79 -17.00 38.31
CA SER A 178 16.89 -16.98 36.85
C SER A 178 15.77 -16.18 36.21
N ILE A 179 14.53 -16.32 36.68
CA ILE A 179 13.37 -15.54 36.20
C ILE A 179 13.60 -14.05 36.44
N LEU A 180 14.06 -13.68 37.64
CA LEU A 180 14.37 -12.28 37.98
C LEU A 180 15.45 -11.71 37.05
N LEU A 181 16.53 -12.47 36.83
CA LEU A 181 17.62 -12.04 35.96
C LEU A 181 17.20 -11.97 34.48
N LEU A 182 16.42 -12.92 33.99
CA LEU A 182 15.90 -12.92 32.62
C LEU A 182 15.02 -11.70 32.35
N GLY A 183 14.16 -11.33 33.29
CA GLY A 183 13.36 -10.11 33.15
C GLY A 183 14.19 -8.83 33.24
N ALA A 184 15.28 -8.82 34.01
CA ALA A 184 16.20 -7.68 34.05
C ALA A 184 16.97 -7.52 32.73
N ILE A 185 17.36 -8.64 32.11
CA ILE A 185 18.05 -8.66 30.81
C ILE A 185 17.09 -8.27 29.68
N GLY A 186 15.86 -8.80 29.68
CA GLY A 186 14.88 -8.55 28.63
C GLY A 186 14.20 -7.19 28.75
N GLY A 187 13.74 -6.79 29.94
CA GLY A 187 12.96 -5.55 30.14
C GLY A 187 13.77 -4.35 30.63
N GLY A 188 14.91 -4.56 31.29
CA GLY A 188 15.76 -3.47 31.78
C GLY A 188 16.25 -2.50 30.69
N PRO A 189 16.59 -2.97 29.47
CA PRO A 189 16.99 -2.09 28.38
C PRO A 189 15.96 -1.04 27.97
N THR A 190 14.65 -1.25 28.17
CA THR A 190 13.62 -0.21 27.90
C THR A 190 13.86 1.05 28.74
N PHE A 191 14.22 0.88 30.02
CA PHE A 191 14.57 2.00 30.88
C PHE A 191 15.82 2.72 30.39
N VAL A 192 16.86 1.96 29.99
CA VAL A 192 18.12 2.52 29.49
C VAL A 192 17.89 3.28 28.18
N GLY A 193 17.14 2.70 27.25
CA GLY A 193 16.77 3.35 26.00
C GLY A 193 15.97 4.63 26.25
N THR A 194 15.02 4.61 27.18
CA THR A 194 14.21 5.79 27.55
C THR A 194 15.09 6.92 28.06
N LEU A 195 16.07 6.59 28.91
CA LEU A 195 17.06 7.56 29.38
C LEU A 195 17.90 8.11 28.22
N LEU A 196 18.46 7.24 27.39
CA LEU A 196 19.32 7.65 26.26
C LEU A 196 18.56 8.52 25.26
N GLY A 197 17.35 8.12 24.86
CA GLY A 197 16.52 8.88 23.92
C GLY A 197 16.07 10.23 24.47
N SER A 198 15.88 10.33 25.80
CA SER A 198 15.55 11.61 26.45
C SER A 198 16.72 12.60 26.49
N LEU A 199 17.96 12.09 26.42
CA LEU A 199 19.19 12.88 26.48
C LEU A 199 19.78 13.15 25.09
N TRP A 200 19.56 12.27 24.12
CA TRP A 200 20.17 12.33 22.80
C TRP A 200 19.20 11.89 21.69
N THR A 201 18.85 12.83 20.82
CA THR A 201 18.13 12.61 19.56
C THR A 201 19.12 12.58 18.40
N SER A 202 19.20 11.48 17.65
CA SER A 202 20.09 11.34 16.49
C SER A 202 19.59 10.24 15.55
N ASP A 203 19.34 10.59 14.30
CA ASP A 203 18.88 9.65 13.27
C ASP A 203 19.88 8.50 13.08
N PHE A 204 21.19 8.79 13.14
CA PHE A 204 22.24 7.77 13.06
C PHE A 204 22.12 6.74 14.20
N LEU A 205 21.86 7.22 15.41
CA LEU A 205 21.71 6.36 16.58
C LEU A 205 20.41 5.55 16.48
N SER A 206 19.31 6.18 16.05
CA SER A 206 18.02 5.50 15.86
C SER A 206 18.10 4.41 14.80
N ILE A 207 18.60 4.71 13.60
CA ILE A 207 18.77 3.73 12.52
C ILE A 207 19.63 2.55 12.99
N PHE A 208 20.74 2.82 13.66
CA PHE A 208 21.62 1.76 14.16
C PHE A 208 20.94 0.86 15.20
N VAL A 209 20.23 1.46 16.17
CA VAL A 209 19.57 0.73 17.26
C VAL A 209 18.34 -0.05 16.77
N LEU A 210 17.53 0.54 15.89
CA LEU A 210 16.38 -0.13 15.26
C LEU A 210 16.83 -1.31 14.39
N ALA A 211 17.86 -1.12 13.57
CA ALA A 211 18.41 -2.18 12.74
C ALA A 211 18.99 -3.34 13.57
N MET A 212 19.69 -3.01 14.67
CA MET A 212 20.21 -3.99 15.62
C MET A 212 19.09 -4.75 16.32
N ALA A 213 18.03 -4.07 16.72
CA ALA A 213 16.81 -4.68 17.26
C ALA A 213 16.19 -5.65 16.25
N GLY A 214 16.00 -5.25 14.99
CA GLY A 214 15.45 -6.11 13.95
C GLY A 214 16.30 -7.37 13.70
N GLY A 215 17.63 -7.24 13.66
CA GLY A 215 18.54 -8.38 13.55
C GLY A 215 18.46 -9.32 14.75
N ALA A 216 18.34 -8.78 15.97
CA ALA A 216 18.19 -9.55 17.19
C ALA A 216 16.86 -10.31 17.25
N ILE A 217 15.75 -9.67 16.83
CA ILE A 217 14.44 -10.32 16.74
C ILE A 217 14.47 -11.46 15.72
N LEU A 218 15.08 -11.25 14.56
CA LEU A 218 15.21 -12.28 13.54
C LEU A 218 15.89 -13.55 14.09
N TYR A 219 16.96 -13.37 14.87
CA TYR A 219 17.61 -14.47 15.59
C TYR A 219 16.65 -15.15 16.58
N VAL A 220 15.96 -14.37 17.41
CA VAL A 220 15.02 -14.90 18.42
C VAL A 220 13.88 -15.69 17.78
N VAL A 221 13.26 -15.16 16.72
CA VAL A 221 12.20 -15.84 15.96
C VAL A 221 12.70 -17.17 15.42
N LYS A 222 13.92 -17.20 14.85
CA LYS A 222 14.56 -18.44 14.38
C LYS A 222 14.64 -19.48 15.51
N GLU A 223 15.07 -19.09 16.70
CA GLU A 223 15.17 -19.99 17.85
C GLU A 223 13.80 -20.48 18.33
N LEU A 224 12.79 -19.60 18.37
CA LEU A 224 11.42 -19.96 18.77
C LEU A 224 10.79 -20.95 17.79
N MET A 225 10.90 -20.69 16.47
CA MET A 225 10.36 -21.58 15.44
C MET A 225 11.04 -22.96 15.48
N PHE A 226 12.36 -22.97 15.69
CA PHE A 226 13.10 -24.22 15.80
C PHE A 226 12.70 -25.02 17.06
N ALA A 227 12.45 -24.35 18.18
CA ALA A 227 12.04 -24.98 19.44
C ALA A 227 10.73 -25.76 19.33
N VAL A 228 9.80 -25.33 18.48
CA VAL A 228 8.47 -25.97 18.32
C VAL A 228 8.38 -26.92 17.12
N ARG A 229 9.45 -27.07 16.32
CA ARG A 229 9.44 -27.87 15.07
C ARG A 229 9.06 -29.35 15.28
N ARG A 230 9.32 -29.90 16.47
CA ARG A 230 9.04 -31.32 16.79
C ARG A 230 7.65 -31.56 17.40
N GLU A 231 6.86 -30.51 17.62
CA GLU A 231 5.51 -30.64 18.16
C GLU A 231 4.53 -31.20 17.13
N THR A 232 3.58 -32.03 17.56
CA THR A 232 2.64 -32.71 16.64
C THR A 232 1.49 -31.80 16.21
N ALA A 233 1.22 -30.73 16.95
CA ALA A 233 0.10 -29.82 16.73
C ALA A 233 0.46 -28.63 15.81
N GLN A 234 1.21 -28.85 14.74
CA GLN A 234 1.75 -27.79 13.87
C GLN A 234 0.69 -26.82 13.35
N ARG A 235 -0.53 -27.29 13.03
CA ARG A 235 -1.63 -26.40 12.59
C ARG A 235 -2.02 -25.36 13.65
N LEU A 236 -2.09 -25.75 14.92
CA LEU A 236 -2.44 -24.84 16.02
C LEU A 236 -1.28 -23.91 16.35
N ILE A 237 -0.04 -24.39 16.20
CA ILE A 237 1.20 -23.63 16.41
C ILE A 237 1.32 -22.52 15.35
N MET A 238 1.08 -22.82 14.08
CA MET A 238 1.05 -21.82 13.01
C MET A 238 -0.15 -20.88 13.11
N ALA A 239 -1.31 -21.36 13.57
CA ALA A 239 -2.45 -20.48 13.87
C ALA A 239 -2.11 -19.48 14.99
N ALA A 240 -1.41 -19.94 16.05
CA ALA A 240 -0.95 -19.06 17.11
C ALA A 240 0.05 -18.01 16.61
N LEU A 241 0.95 -18.38 15.69
CA LEU A 241 1.85 -17.44 15.00
C LEU A 241 1.06 -16.36 14.25
N ALA A 242 0.08 -16.76 13.44
CA ALA A 242 -0.75 -15.83 12.67
C ALA A 242 -1.60 -14.91 13.58
N ILE A 243 -2.16 -15.46 14.66
CA ILE A 243 -2.89 -14.68 15.67
C ILE A 243 -1.95 -13.69 16.34
N GLY A 244 -0.72 -14.11 16.69
CA GLY A 244 0.28 -13.23 17.28
C GLY A 244 0.62 -12.06 16.38
N PHE A 245 0.87 -12.33 15.10
CA PHE A 245 1.10 -11.28 14.10
C PHE A 245 -0.09 -10.31 14.00
N GLY A 246 -1.31 -10.84 13.93
CA GLY A 246 -2.53 -10.01 13.91
C GLY A 246 -2.76 -9.20 15.19
N LEU A 247 -2.34 -9.71 16.36
CA LEU A 247 -2.38 -8.97 17.61
C LEU A 247 -1.36 -7.83 17.64
N GLY A 248 -0.15 -8.05 17.11
CA GLY A 248 0.85 -6.99 16.93
C GLY A 248 0.30 -5.84 16.08
N TRP A 249 -0.26 -6.17 14.92
CA TRP A 249 -0.94 -5.20 14.07
C TRP A 249 -2.13 -4.51 14.79
N GLY A 250 -2.92 -5.27 15.55
CA GLY A 250 -4.03 -4.71 16.33
C GLY A 250 -3.59 -3.71 17.40
N THR A 251 -2.41 -3.88 18.02
CA THR A 251 -1.89 -2.92 19.01
C THR A 251 -1.53 -1.58 18.39
N GLU A 252 -1.05 -1.56 17.14
CA GLU A 252 -0.81 -0.32 16.38
C GLU A 252 -2.13 0.41 16.08
N VAL A 253 -3.17 -0.29 15.64
CA VAL A 253 -4.49 0.30 15.37
C VAL A 253 -5.10 0.93 16.64
N VAL A 254 -4.94 0.27 17.80
CA VAL A 254 -5.41 0.82 19.08
C VAL A 254 -4.57 2.03 19.51
N ALA A 255 -3.26 2.01 19.29
CA ALA A 255 -2.39 3.17 19.55
C ALA A 255 -2.74 4.36 18.65
N ALA A 256 -2.99 4.14 17.36
CA ALA A 256 -3.41 5.16 16.39
C ALA A 256 -4.77 5.78 16.76
N THR A 257 -5.74 4.96 17.16
CA THR A 257 -7.06 5.44 17.60
C THR A 257 -7.04 6.15 18.95
N ALA A 258 -6.17 5.75 19.89
CA ALA A 258 -5.96 6.46 21.15
C ALA A 258 -5.30 7.84 20.96
N GLN A 259 -4.52 8.02 19.89
CA GLN A 259 -3.94 9.32 19.49
C GLN A 259 -4.99 10.23 18.81
N GLY A 260 -5.94 9.68 18.07
CA GLY A 260 -7.07 10.43 17.51
C GLY A 260 -8.12 10.88 18.53
N GLY A 261 -8.16 10.27 19.72
CA GLY A 261 -9.16 10.53 20.76
C GLY A 261 -8.80 11.58 21.82
N LYS A 262 -7.62 12.20 21.77
CA LYS A 262 -7.13 13.18 22.77
C LYS A 262 -6.65 14.50 22.18
N SER A 263 -7.37 15.01 21.17
CA SER A 263 -7.31 16.41 20.73
C SER A 263 -8.47 17.25 21.28
N GLY A 264 -9.28 16.69 22.17
CA GLY A 264 -10.20 17.45 23.03
C GLY A 264 -9.50 17.78 24.35
N ASP A 265 -9.47 19.06 24.69
CA ASP A 265 -8.96 19.65 25.94
C ASP A 265 -7.45 19.84 26.06
N GLU A 266 -6.94 20.93 25.46
CA GLU A 266 -6.17 21.98 26.15
C GLU A 266 -5.75 23.09 25.17
N HIS A 267 -6.71 23.92 24.75
CA HIS A 267 -6.46 25.33 24.39
C HIS A 267 -7.77 26.10 24.62
N ALA A 268 -8.07 26.34 25.89
CA ALA A 268 -9.13 27.26 26.29
C ALA A 268 -8.74 28.68 25.87
N VAL A 269 -9.21 29.11 24.71
CA VAL A 269 -9.32 30.52 24.38
C VAL A 269 -10.41 31.07 25.30
N ARG A 270 -10.04 32.05 26.13
CA ARG A 270 -10.96 32.78 27.00
C ARG A 270 -12.02 33.45 26.12
N GLU A 271 -13.25 32.99 26.20
CA GLU A 271 -14.42 33.74 25.74
C GLU A 271 -14.52 35.02 26.57
N ALA A 272 -14.43 36.16 25.89
CA ALA A 272 -14.90 37.43 26.38
C ALA A 272 -16.28 37.66 25.76
N ASP A 273 -17.26 37.82 26.65
CA ASP A 273 -18.64 38.27 26.48
C ASP A 273 -19.11 38.75 25.09
N GLY A 274 -20.28 38.24 24.70
CA GLY A 274 -21.29 39.05 24.01
C GLY A 274 -21.89 38.43 22.76
N ASP A 275 -23.05 37.79 22.98
CA ASP A 275 -24.17 37.56 22.05
C ASP A 275 -24.30 36.17 21.41
N ILE A 276 -25.13 35.37 22.09
CA ILE A 276 -25.81 34.20 21.55
C ILE A 276 -26.80 34.68 20.48
N LEU A 277 -26.47 34.47 19.21
CA LEU A 277 -27.46 34.51 18.12
C LEU A 277 -28.17 33.15 18.05
N PRO A 278 -29.52 33.13 17.96
CA PRO A 278 -30.30 31.90 18.04
C PRO A 278 -30.15 31.04 16.78
N ALA A 279 -30.34 29.73 16.96
CA ALA A 279 -30.45 28.75 15.88
C ALA A 279 -31.43 29.22 14.79
N ALA A 280 -30.89 29.72 13.69
CA ALA A 280 -31.67 30.05 12.51
C ALA A 280 -31.91 28.78 11.72
N ALA A 281 -33.15 28.30 11.74
CA ALA A 281 -33.72 27.46 10.69
C ALA A 281 -33.63 28.21 9.34
N GLY A 282 -32.48 28.12 8.68
CA GLY A 282 -32.27 28.56 7.30
C GLY A 282 -32.48 27.38 6.36
N LYS A 283 -33.40 27.53 5.40
CA LYS A 283 -33.63 26.56 4.31
C LYS A 283 -32.31 26.23 3.61
N PRO A 284 -32.12 24.99 3.11
CA PRO A 284 -30.95 24.64 2.31
C PRO A 284 -30.83 25.67 1.18
N GLY A 285 -29.67 26.32 1.09
CA GLY A 285 -29.37 27.22 -0.01
C GLY A 285 -29.57 26.44 -1.30
N ALA A 286 -30.61 26.78 -2.05
CA ALA A 286 -30.78 26.29 -3.40
C ALA A 286 -29.53 26.73 -4.16
N ILE A 287 -28.68 25.76 -4.50
CA ILE A 287 -27.73 25.92 -5.60
C ILE A 287 -28.58 26.36 -6.79
N ALA A 288 -28.23 27.49 -7.39
CA ALA A 288 -28.99 28.04 -8.50
C ALA A 288 -29.23 26.93 -9.54
N PRO A 289 -30.46 26.74 -10.05
CA PRO A 289 -30.73 25.73 -11.05
C PRO A 289 -29.84 26.03 -12.24
N VAL A 290 -28.90 25.12 -12.49
CA VAL A 290 -28.05 25.14 -13.66
C VAL A 290 -28.95 25.26 -14.87
N SER A 291 -28.74 26.29 -15.67
CA SER A 291 -29.63 26.64 -16.77
C SER A 291 -29.78 25.45 -17.73
N ALA A 292 -30.86 25.38 -18.51
CA ALA A 292 -31.01 24.32 -19.52
C ALA A 292 -29.83 24.26 -20.51
N ARG A 293 -29.11 25.39 -20.69
CA ARG A 293 -27.89 25.50 -21.49
C ARG A 293 -26.68 24.89 -20.79
N GLU A 294 -26.45 25.20 -19.51
CA GLU A 294 -25.37 24.58 -18.73
C GLU A 294 -25.65 23.09 -18.45
N SER A 295 -26.92 22.69 -18.32
CA SER A 295 -27.32 21.27 -18.23
C SER A 295 -27.13 20.54 -19.56
N ALA A 296 -27.27 21.22 -20.70
CA ALA A 296 -26.94 20.66 -22.01
C ALA A 296 -25.42 20.59 -22.23
N GLN A 297 -24.67 21.61 -21.79
CA GLN A 297 -23.20 21.59 -21.78
C GLN A 297 -22.65 20.50 -20.86
N GLN A 298 -23.24 20.31 -19.68
CA GLN A 298 -22.83 19.26 -18.74
C GLN A 298 -23.30 17.86 -19.17
N ARG A 299 -24.40 17.74 -19.94
CA ARG A 299 -24.74 16.50 -20.66
C ARG A 299 -23.76 16.17 -21.76
N GLN A 300 -23.33 17.19 -22.50
CA GLN A 300 -22.26 17.05 -23.48
C GLN A 300 -20.97 16.58 -22.77
N MET A 301 -20.61 17.17 -21.63
CA MET A 301 -19.47 16.72 -20.80
C MET A 301 -19.60 15.30 -20.25
N ALA A 302 -20.82 14.85 -19.91
CA ALA A 302 -21.08 13.48 -19.47
C ALA A 302 -21.07 12.47 -20.62
N GLU A 303 -21.50 12.86 -21.83
CA GLU A 303 -21.29 12.12 -23.07
C GLU A 303 -19.80 12.13 -23.49
N GLU A 304 -19.06 13.20 -23.20
CA GLU A 304 -17.64 13.42 -23.49
C GLU A 304 -16.70 12.55 -22.63
N LEU A 305 -17.11 12.15 -21.41
CA LEU A 305 -16.42 11.16 -20.56
C LEU A 305 -16.20 9.79 -21.25
N LEU A 306 -16.96 9.48 -22.31
CA LEU A 306 -16.71 8.36 -23.23
C LEU A 306 -16.38 8.80 -24.66
N HIS A 307 -16.91 9.94 -25.13
CA HIS A 307 -16.83 10.32 -26.54
C HIS A 307 -15.61 11.17 -26.93
N GLU A 308 -14.93 11.87 -26.02
CA GLU A 308 -13.71 12.64 -26.38
C GLU A 308 -12.48 11.77 -26.62
N GLN A 309 -12.51 10.51 -26.18
CA GLN A 309 -11.38 9.60 -26.24
C GLN A 309 -11.45 8.60 -27.40
N ALA A 310 -12.61 8.39 -28.02
CA ALA A 310 -12.77 7.35 -29.03
C ALA A 310 -12.00 7.66 -30.33
N ALA A 311 -11.09 6.76 -30.72
CA ALA A 311 -10.44 6.82 -32.02
C ALA A 311 -11.46 6.59 -33.13
N THR A 312 -11.41 7.43 -34.17
CA THR A 312 -12.20 7.21 -35.39
C THR A 312 -11.39 6.38 -36.38
N PRO A 313 -11.84 5.18 -36.79
CA PRO A 313 -11.10 4.37 -37.72
C PRO A 313 -11.23 4.88 -39.15
N LYS A 314 -10.18 4.66 -39.94
CA LYS A 314 -10.23 4.68 -41.39
C LYS A 314 -10.81 3.35 -41.89
N ILE A 315 -11.81 3.40 -42.76
CA ILE A 315 -12.39 2.18 -43.35
C ILE A 315 -11.64 1.83 -44.63
N LEU A 316 -11.00 0.67 -44.67
CA LEU A 316 -10.29 0.16 -45.84
C LEU A 316 -11.26 -0.44 -46.88
N PRO A 317 -10.84 -0.63 -48.15
CA PRO A 317 -11.71 -1.13 -49.21
C PRO A 317 -12.36 -2.50 -48.95
N ASP A 318 -11.75 -3.32 -48.08
CA ASP A 318 -12.26 -4.64 -47.69
C ASP A 318 -13.17 -4.60 -46.44
N GLY A 319 -13.50 -3.40 -45.96
CA GLY A 319 -14.31 -3.14 -44.77
C GLY A 319 -13.53 -3.15 -43.46
N THR A 320 -12.21 -3.33 -43.47
CA THR A 320 -11.38 -3.31 -42.25
C THR A 320 -11.36 -1.92 -41.62
N LYS A 321 -11.55 -1.86 -40.30
CA LYS A 321 -11.41 -0.66 -39.47
C LYS A 321 -9.94 -0.51 -39.06
N GLU A 322 -9.26 0.46 -39.65
CA GLU A 322 -7.86 0.80 -39.39
C GLU A 322 -7.75 1.95 -38.38
N TYR A 323 -7.00 1.74 -37.31
CA TYR A 323 -6.69 2.72 -36.26
C TYR A 323 -5.20 3.01 -36.27
N ASP A 324 -4.84 4.29 -36.30
CA ASP A 324 -3.44 4.73 -36.24
C ASP A 324 -3.10 5.17 -34.81
N LEU A 325 -2.10 4.52 -34.21
CA LEU A 325 -1.53 4.88 -32.93
C LEU A 325 -0.05 5.26 -33.12
N THR A 326 0.33 6.42 -32.60
CA THR A 326 1.74 6.84 -32.52
C THR A 326 2.15 6.91 -31.06
N ALA A 327 3.07 6.05 -30.64
CA ALA A 327 3.69 6.15 -29.32
C ALA A 327 4.77 7.22 -29.35
N SER A 328 4.65 8.24 -28.51
CA SER A 328 5.58 9.39 -28.49
C SER A 328 5.70 9.98 -27.10
N VAL A 329 6.81 10.69 -26.85
CA VAL A 329 7.02 11.50 -25.63
C VAL A 329 6.40 12.88 -25.81
N PHE A 330 5.67 13.37 -24.80
CA PHE A 330 5.04 14.69 -24.82
C PHE A 330 4.78 15.20 -23.39
N PRO A 331 4.75 16.53 -23.17
CA PRO A 331 4.43 17.08 -21.86
C PRO A 331 2.96 16.83 -21.51
N TRP A 332 2.71 16.29 -20.31
CA TRP A 332 1.38 16.03 -19.78
C TRP A 332 1.26 16.56 -18.35
N GLU A 333 0.31 17.45 -18.10
CA GLU A 333 0.03 17.97 -16.77
C GLU A 333 -0.96 17.05 -16.04
N LEU A 334 -0.54 16.39 -14.97
CA LEU A 334 -1.37 15.50 -14.16
C LEU A 334 -2.35 16.29 -13.28
N TYR A 335 -1.84 17.38 -12.69
CA TYR A 335 -2.56 18.34 -11.85
C TYR A 335 -1.75 19.65 -11.81
N PRO A 336 -2.31 20.79 -11.32
CA PRO A 336 -1.67 22.09 -11.41
C PRO A 336 -0.25 22.09 -10.83
N GLY A 337 0.72 22.39 -11.68
CA GLY A 337 2.14 22.45 -11.29
C GLY A 337 2.89 21.11 -11.31
N ALA A 338 2.25 20.03 -11.74
CA ALA A 338 2.88 18.72 -11.92
C ALA A 338 2.77 18.26 -13.39
N THR A 339 3.72 18.71 -14.20
CA THR A 339 3.90 18.25 -15.59
C THR A 339 4.97 17.18 -15.66
N ILE A 340 4.67 16.09 -16.36
CA ILE A 340 5.60 15.00 -16.66
C ILE A 340 5.86 14.92 -18.18
N ASP A 341 6.98 14.34 -18.56
CA ASP A 341 7.23 13.92 -19.94
C ASP A 341 6.56 12.56 -20.17
N ALA A 342 5.24 12.53 -20.35
CA ALA A 342 4.49 11.31 -20.55
C ALA A 342 4.83 10.62 -21.88
N TRP A 343 4.67 9.30 -21.89
CA TRP A 343 4.78 8.46 -23.07
C TRP A 343 3.40 7.92 -23.33
N GLY A 344 2.82 8.24 -24.49
CA GLY A 344 1.41 7.92 -24.71
C GLY A 344 1.10 7.81 -26.18
N TYR A 345 -0.04 7.17 -26.45
CA TYR A 345 -0.53 6.98 -27.80
C TYR A 345 -1.25 8.24 -28.27
N ASN A 346 -0.84 8.78 -29.41
CA ASN A 346 -1.40 10.00 -30.00
C ASN A 346 -1.34 11.22 -29.05
N GLN A 347 -0.27 11.31 -28.25
CA GLN A 347 -0.01 12.40 -27.30
C GLN A 347 -1.15 12.61 -26.30
N ARG A 348 -1.69 11.51 -25.77
CA ARG A 348 -2.72 11.50 -24.73
C ARG A 348 -2.45 10.41 -23.70
N VAL A 349 -2.87 10.68 -22.47
CA VAL A 349 -3.00 9.68 -21.38
C VAL A 349 -4.42 9.82 -20.81
N PRO A 350 -5.27 8.79 -20.86
CA PRO A 350 -5.05 7.51 -21.52
C PRO A 350 -4.89 7.65 -23.04
N GLY A 351 -4.41 6.59 -23.69
CA GLY A 351 -4.47 6.46 -25.13
C GLY A 351 -5.91 6.47 -25.67
N PRO A 352 -6.11 6.68 -26.98
CA PRO A 352 -7.44 6.73 -27.59
C PRO A 352 -8.26 5.44 -27.38
N LEU A 353 -9.48 5.58 -26.86
CA LEU A 353 -10.44 4.47 -26.75
C LEU A 353 -10.68 3.84 -28.14
N ILE A 354 -10.49 2.54 -28.25
CA ILE A 354 -10.88 1.78 -29.44
C ILE A 354 -12.20 1.08 -29.13
N ARG A 355 -13.27 1.39 -29.88
CA ARG A 355 -14.57 0.71 -29.73
C ARG A 355 -14.94 -0.04 -31.00
N VAL A 356 -15.05 -1.35 -30.89
CA VAL A 356 -15.30 -2.26 -32.02
C VAL A 356 -16.47 -3.19 -31.69
N ARG A 357 -16.98 -3.90 -32.70
CA ARG A 357 -18.09 -4.84 -32.58
C ARG A 357 -17.67 -6.22 -33.08
N VAL A 358 -18.24 -7.27 -32.50
CA VAL A 358 -18.10 -8.63 -33.04
C VAL A 358 -18.42 -8.65 -34.54
N GLY A 359 -17.53 -9.30 -35.29
CA GLY A 359 -17.56 -9.36 -36.75
C GLY A 359 -16.71 -8.29 -37.44
N ASP A 360 -16.29 -7.23 -36.75
CA ASP A 360 -15.38 -6.25 -37.31
C ASP A 360 -14.03 -6.90 -37.65
N LYS A 361 -13.48 -6.54 -38.82
CA LYS A 361 -12.06 -6.71 -39.12
C LYS A 361 -11.33 -5.48 -38.64
N VAL A 362 -10.30 -5.66 -37.82
CA VAL A 362 -9.56 -4.57 -37.17
C VAL A 362 -8.10 -4.59 -37.62
N ALA A 363 -7.56 -3.41 -37.87
CA ALA A 363 -6.13 -3.18 -38.03
C ALA A 363 -5.70 -2.05 -37.10
N ILE A 364 -4.70 -2.27 -36.25
CA ILE A 364 -4.09 -1.21 -35.43
C ILE A 364 -2.66 -1.03 -35.93
N VAL A 365 -2.36 0.14 -36.51
CA VAL A 365 -1.03 0.50 -36.98
C VAL A 365 -0.35 1.26 -35.85
N LEU A 366 0.63 0.64 -35.20
CA LEU A 366 1.45 1.29 -34.18
C LEU A 366 2.74 1.80 -34.83
N LYS A 367 2.95 3.11 -34.76
CA LYS A 367 4.23 3.78 -35.06
C LYS A 367 4.95 4.10 -33.76
N ASN A 368 6.23 3.73 -33.67
CA ASN A 368 7.06 4.01 -32.51
C ASN A 368 7.93 5.26 -32.74
N ASP A 369 7.55 6.39 -32.16
CA ASP A 369 8.35 7.63 -32.12
C ASP A 369 9.04 7.83 -30.75
N LEU A 370 9.09 6.79 -29.90
CA LEU A 370 9.79 6.80 -28.62
C LEU A 370 11.31 6.64 -28.82
N PRO A 371 12.13 7.01 -27.81
CA PRO A 371 13.58 6.78 -27.86
C PRO A 371 13.97 5.31 -27.64
N GLN A 372 13.03 4.43 -27.27
CA GLN A 372 13.28 2.99 -27.04
C GLN A 372 12.29 2.10 -27.79
N PRO A 373 12.59 0.80 -27.95
CA PRO A 373 11.65 -0.14 -28.55
C PRO A 373 10.36 -0.27 -27.73
N THR A 374 9.28 -0.67 -28.40
CA THR A 374 7.98 -0.91 -27.75
C THR A 374 7.18 -1.98 -28.50
N THR A 375 6.05 -2.40 -27.95
CA THR A 375 5.03 -3.23 -28.61
C THR A 375 3.63 -2.75 -28.18
N LEU A 376 2.58 -3.41 -28.67
CA LEU A 376 1.20 -3.22 -28.21
C LEU A 376 0.61 -4.58 -27.86
N HIS A 377 0.41 -4.86 -26.58
CA HIS A 377 -0.35 -6.00 -26.10
C HIS A 377 -1.83 -5.66 -25.99
N LEU A 378 -2.69 -6.56 -26.47
CA LEU A 378 -4.14 -6.43 -26.48
C LEU A 378 -4.72 -7.29 -25.35
N HIS A 379 -4.57 -6.80 -24.11
CA HIS A 379 -4.90 -7.51 -22.88
C HIS A 379 -6.36 -7.96 -22.86
N GLY A 380 -6.59 -9.27 -22.68
CA GLY A 380 -7.92 -9.87 -22.62
C GLY A 380 -8.54 -10.24 -23.97
N LEU A 381 -7.93 -9.85 -25.10
CA LEU A 381 -8.43 -10.22 -26.43
C LEU A 381 -7.79 -11.51 -26.94
N ALA A 382 -8.62 -12.47 -27.37
CA ALA A 382 -8.20 -13.73 -27.98
C ALA A 382 -7.70 -13.56 -29.44
N VAL A 383 -6.70 -12.72 -29.66
CA VAL A 383 -6.13 -12.41 -30.97
C VAL A 383 -5.23 -13.54 -31.49
N PRO A 384 -4.95 -13.63 -32.81
CA PRO A 384 -3.96 -14.56 -33.32
C PRO A 384 -2.61 -14.36 -32.65
N ASN A 385 -1.87 -15.45 -32.39
CA ASN A 385 -0.62 -15.39 -31.62
C ASN A 385 0.36 -14.31 -32.11
N ALA A 386 0.55 -14.16 -33.42
CA ALA A 386 1.46 -13.14 -33.99
C ALA A 386 1.01 -11.69 -33.76
N MET A 387 -0.20 -11.46 -33.24
CA MET A 387 -0.81 -10.14 -32.99
C MET A 387 -0.96 -9.87 -31.49
N ASP A 388 -0.39 -10.72 -30.64
CA ASP A 388 -0.56 -10.66 -29.19
C ASP A 388 0.30 -9.55 -28.54
N GLY A 389 1.40 -9.12 -29.17
CA GLY A 389 2.17 -7.98 -28.65
C GLY A 389 3.29 -8.30 -27.68
N VAL A 390 3.50 -9.57 -27.31
CA VAL A 390 4.58 -9.98 -26.41
C VAL A 390 5.93 -9.95 -27.16
N PRO A 391 6.93 -9.17 -26.72
CA PRO A 391 8.21 -9.05 -27.39
C PRO A 391 8.99 -10.37 -27.33
N GLN A 392 9.75 -10.62 -28.40
CA GLN A 392 10.60 -11.79 -28.48
C GLN A 392 11.83 -11.64 -27.59
N MET A 393 12.00 -12.59 -26.67
CA MET A 393 13.12 -12.65 -25.74
C MET A 393 13.97 -13.89 -26.00
N SER A 394 15.29 -13.71 -26.00
CA SER A 394 16.23 -14.82 -26.06
C SER A 394 16.29 -15.54 -24.72
N THR A 395 15.97 -16.82 -24.72
CA THR A 395 16.06 -17.68 -23.53
C THR A 395 17.04 -18.82 -23.77
N GLN A 396 17.43 -19.52 -22.71
CA GLN A 396 18.32 -20.68 -22.81
C GLN A 396 17.75 -21.79 -23.72
N SER A 397 16.42 -21.84 -23.90
CA SER A 397 15.71 -22.81 -24.72
C SER A 397 15.28 -22.30 -26.10
N GLY A 398 15.72 -21.10 -26.50
CA GLY A 398 15.35 -20.47 -27.78
C GLY A 398 14.60 -19.14 -27.59
N THR A 399 13.93 -18.68 -28.63
CA THR A 399 13.17 -17.42 -28.60
C THR A 399 11.76 -17.67 -28.10
N LEU A 400 11.37 -17.02 -27.01
CA LEU A 400 9.98 -16.93 -26.54
C LEU A 400 9.39 -15.59 -26.94
N GLY A 401 8.06 -15.47 -26.99
CA GLY A 401 7.36 -14.25 -27.40
C GLY A 401 6.74 -14.36 -28.79
N THR A 402 5.91 -13.38 -29.13
CA THR A 402 5.00 -13.47 -30.29
C THR A 402 5.45 -12.64 -31.48
N GLN A 403 6.21 -11.58 -31.24
CA GLN A 403 6.75 -10.71 -32.28
C GLN A 403 8.09 -10.07 -31.87
N PRO A 404 8.92 -9.64 -32.82
CA PRO A 404 10.02 -8.72 -32.52
C PRO A 404 9.49 -7.39 -31.96
N GLU A 405 10.30 -6.74 -31.13
CA GLU A 405 10.05 -5.36 -30.68
C GLU A 405 9.99 -4.40 -31.88
N ILE A 406 9.20 -3.34 -31.74
CA ILE A 406 9.13 -2.26 -32.73
C ILE A 406 10.24 -1.26 -32.38
N PRO A 407 11.33 -1.16 -33.18
CA PRO A 407 12.42 -0.25 -32.87
C PRO A 407 11.97 1.22 -33.00
N PRO A 408 12.71 2.19 -32.43
CA PRO A 408 12.49 3.61 -32.69
C PRO A 408 12.42 3.93 -34.18
N GLY A 409 11.40 4.69 -34.59
CA GLY A 409 11.05 4.99 -35.98
C GLY A 409 10.37 3.84 -36.74
N GLY A 410 10.22 2.67 -36.11
CA GLY A 410 9.58 1.49 -36.67
C GLY A 410 8.05 1.55 -36.65
N SER A 411 7.41 0.60 -37.31
CA SER A 411 5.97 0.42 -37.25
C SER A 411 5.57 -1.04 -37.35
N TYR A 412 4.44 -1.39 -36.75
CA TYR A 412 3.84 -2.73 -36.82
C TYR A 412 2.33 -2.63 -36.97
N THR A 413 1.70 -3.59 -37.64
CA THR A 413 0.24 -3.62 -37.81
C THR A 413 -0.36 -4.88 -37.21
N TYR A 414 -1.18 -4.69 -36.17
CA TYR A 414 -1.95 -5.72 -35.51
C TYR A 414 -3.26 -5.96 -36.27
N ARG A 415 -3.51 -7.18 -36.76
CA ARG A 415 -4.71 -7.51 -37.56
C ARG A 415 -5.46 -8.69 -36.99
N PHE A 416 -6.75 -8.49 -36.68
CA PHE A 416 -7.60 -9.54 -36.14
C PHE A 416 -9.06 -9.34 -36.54
N THR A 417 -9.86 -10.38 -36.35
CA THR A 417 -11.32 -10.31 -36.48
C THR A 417 -11.92 -10.44 -35.09
N VAL A 418 -12.86 -9.54 -34.76
CA VAL A 418 -13.50 -9.51 -33.46
C VAL A 418 -14.49 -10.68 -33.34
N THR A 419 -14.39 -11.44 -32.26
CA THR A 419 -15.20 -12.64 -31.99
C THR A 419 -16.03 -12.49 -30.72
N ASP A 420 -17.07 -13.32 -30.54
CA ASP A 420 -17.96 -13.20 -29.36
C ASP A 420 -17.25 -13.37 -28.01
N GLN A 421 -16.18 -14.17 -27.94
CA GLN A 421 -15.36 -14.32 -26.72
C GLN A 421 -14.62 -13.04 -26.30
N MET A 422 -14.54 -12.04 -27.19
CA MET A 422 -13.85 -10.78 -26.94
C MET A 422 -14.79 -9.70 -26.41
N VAL A 423 -16.10 -9.92 -26.33
CA VAL A 423 -17.07 -8.92 -25.84
C VAL A 423 -16.69 -8.46 -24.43
N GLY A 424 -16.66 -7.15 -24.18
CA GLY A 424 -16.33 -6.59 -22.86
C GLY A 424 -15.42 -5.36 -22.87
N THR A 425 -15.01 -4.94 -21.68
CA THR A 425 -14.00 -3.90 -21.40
C THR A 425 -12.62 -4.52 -21.27
N HIS A 426 -11.67 -4.04 -22.08
CA HIS A 426 -10.30 -4.56 -22.15
C HIS A 426 -9.28 -3.42 -22.17
N LEU A 427 -8.03 -3.77 -21.94
CA LEU A 427 -6.90 -2.84 -21.94
C LEU A 427 -6.00 -3.12 -23.16
N TYR A 428 -5.38 -2.09 -23.71
CA TYR A 428 -4.20 -2.25 -24.55
C TYR A 428 -3.05 -1.46 -23.94
N HIS A 429 -1.84 -2.01 -23.97
CA HIS A 429 -0.67 -1.37 -23.36
C HIS A 429 0.63 -1.87 -23.99
N THR A 430 1.74 -1.18 -23.71
CA THR A 430 3.08 -1.69 -24.05
C THR A 430 3.39 -3.02 -23.37
N HIS A 431 4.26 -3.83 -23.95
CA HIS A 431 4.79 -5.04 -23.30
C HIS A 431 6.33 -5.08 -23.30
N VAL A 432 6.98 -3.93 -23.47
CA VAL A 432 8.44 -3.74 -23.39
C VAL A 432 8.75 -2.79 -22.24
N ASN A 433 9.62 -3.19 -21.30
CA ASN A 433 9.87 -2.45 -20.04
C ASN A 433 8.52 -1.99 -19.46
N ASP A 434 7.63 -2.95 -19.26
CA ASP A 434 6.21 -2.75 -18.97
C ASP A 434 6.02 -1.89 -17.71
N ASP A 435 6.79 -2.17 -16.66
CA ASP A 435 6.90 -1.34 -15.46
C ASP A 435 7.08 0.15 -15.79
N PHE A 436 8.13 0.49 -16.53
CA PHE A 436 8.47 1.87 -16.84
C PHE A 436 7.53 2.48 -17.88
N GLN A 437 7.28 1.79 -18.99
CA GLN A 437 6.53 2.35 -20.10
C GLN A 437 5.03 2.53 -19.76
N MET A 438 4.46 1.64 -18.95
CA MET A 438 3.09 1.83 -18.44
C MET A 438 3.02 3.01 -17.47
N ASP A 439 3.96 3.13 -16.52
CA ASP A 439 4.03 4.26 -15.59
C ASP A 439 4.21 5.62 -16.28
N MET A 440 4.71 5.62 -17.52
CA MET A 440 4.83 6.83 -18.33
C MET A 440 3.55 7.16 -19.12
N GLY A 441 2.58 6.24 -19.20
CA GLY A 441 1.27 6.46 -19.84
C GLY A 441 0.96 5.60 -21.07
N LEU A 442 1.76 4.58 -21.41
CA LEU A 442 1.56 3.75 -22.61
C LEU A 442 0.49 2.67 -22.41
N HIS A 443 -0.72 3.12 -22.15
CA HIS A 443 -1.91 2.31 -21.97
C HIS A 443 -3.15 3.01 -22.53
N GLY A 444 -4.21 2.25 -22.77
CA GLY A 444 -5.52 2.75 -23.20
C GLY A 444 -6.55 1.62 -23.25
N VAL A 445 -7.79 1.95 -23.56
CA VAL A 445 -8.92 1.01 -23.42
C VAL A 445 -9.44 0.54 -24.77
N ILE A 446 -9.83 -0.74 -24.85
CA ILE A 446 -10.58 -1.30 -25.97
C ILE A 446 -11.92 -1.88 -25.49
N ILE A 447 -13.02 -1.40 -26.06
CA ILE A 447 -14.38 -1.88 -25.77
C ILE A 447 -14.88 -2.69 -26.97
N VAL A 448 -15.37 -3.89 -26.70
CA VAL A 448 -15.94 -4.79 -27.71
C VAL A 448 -17.44 -4.96 -27.47
N ASP A 449 -18.24 -4.42 -28.37
CA ASP A 449 -19.70 -4.58 -28.38
C ASP A 449 -20.13 -5.91 -29.04
N PRO A 450 -21.25 -6.53 -28.59
CA PRO A 450 -21.78 -7.75 -29.21
C PRO A 450 -22.29 -7.54 -30.65
N ALA A 451 -22.30 -8.60 -31.47
CA ALA A 451 -22.69 -8.56 -32.90
C ALA A 451 -24.14 -8.06 -33.10
N HIS A 452 -25.04 -8.55 -32.26
CA HIS A 452 -26.45 -8.21 -32.24
C HIS A 452 -26.81 -7.83 -30.81
N SER A 453 -27.20 -6.57 -30.59
CA SER A 453 -27.80 -6.10 -29.34
C SER A 453 -29.16 -6.80 -29.18
N SER A 454 -29.20 -8.03 -28.69
CA SER A 454 -30.46 -8.79 -28.49
C SER A 454 -31.34 -8.18 -27.39
N ALA A 455 -30.78 -7.32 -26.55
CA ALA A 455 -31.47 -6.32 -25.75
C ALA A 455 -30.58 -5.07 -25.72
N LYS A 456 -31.14 -3.87 -25.80
CA LYS A 456 -30.37 -2.67 -25.40
C LYS A 456 -29.80 -2.97 -24.01
N PRO A 457 -28.51 -2.73 -23.75
CA PRO A 457 -28.02 -2.71 -22.38
C PRO A 457 -28.95 -1.79 -21.57
N PRO A 458 -29.40 -2.16 -20.37
CA PRO A 458 -30.39 -1.40 -19.60
C PRO A 458 -29.82 -0.10 -19.01
N TYR A 459 -28.72 0.42 -19.55
CA TYR A 459 -27.98 1.56 -19.04
C TYR A 459 -28.30 2.79 -19.88
N SER A 460 -28.76 3.86 -19.24
CA SER A 460 -28.99 5.15 -19.90
C SER A 460 -27.73 6.00 -19.99
N VAL A 461 -26.74 5.72 -19.15
CA VAL A 461 -25.43 6.38 -19.12
C VAL A 461 -24.35 5.31 -19.03
N GLU A 462 -23.30 5.47 -19.82
CA GLU A 462 -22.07 4.69 -19.76
C GLU A 462 -20.94 5.68 -19.40
N ALA A 463 -19.98 5.28 -18.58
CA ALA A 463 -18.82 6.08 -18.22
C ALA A 463 -17.58 5.19 -18.15
N LEU A 464 -16.42 5.70 -18.55
CA LEU A 464 -15.13 5.01 -18.45
C LEU A 464 -14.21 5.77 -17.49
N TYR A 465 -13.70 5.04 -16.51
CA TYR A 465 -12.65 5.49 -15.61
C TYR A 465 -11.47 4.52 -15.72
N GLU A 466 -10.47 4.94 -16.46
CA GLU A 466 -9.16 4.33 -16.43
C GLU A 466 -8.38 4.90 -15.24
N ILE A 467 -7.88 4.01 -14.40
CA ILE A 467 -7.09 4.31 -13.21
C ILE A 467 -5.64 4.07 -13.60
N SER A 468 -4.78 5.05 -13.42
CA SER A 468 -3.35 4.91 -13.70
C SER A 468 -2.51 5.50 -12.57
N SER A 469 -1.24 5.10 -12.54
CA SER A 469 -0.26 5.63 -11.61
C SER A 469 0.96 6.15 -12.33
N PHE A 470 1.69 7.04 -11.67
CA PHE A 470 2.90 7.65 -12.19
C PHE A 470 3.96 7.74 -11.10
N LYS A 471 5.21 7.54 -11.50
CA LYS A 471 6.41 7.80 -10.71
C LYS A 471 6.89 9.23 -11.00
N ILE A 472 6.53 10.20 -10.16
CA ILE A 472 6.94 11.61 -10.34
C ILE A 472 8.01 12.05 -9.34
N GLY A 473 8.81 13.05 -9.72
CA GLY A 473 9.82 13.62 -8.83
C GLY A 473 11.02 12.70 -8.53
N GLY A 474 11.28 11.71 -9.39
CA GLY A 474 12.35 10.72 -9.19
C GLY A 474 12.04 9.69 -8.11
N SER A 475 10.75 9.41 -7.87
CA SER A 475 10.30 8.32 -7.00
C SER A 475 10.54 6.97 -7.67
N GLU A 476 11.01 5.99 -6.89
CA GLU A 476 11.12 4.60 -7.32
C GLU A 476 9.78 3.84 -7.19
N GLN A 477 8.81 4.42 -6.49
CA GLN A 477 7.45 3.88 -6.31
C GLN A 477 6.41 4.79 -6.98
N GLU A 478 5.31 4.19 -7.45
CA GLU A 478 4.14 4.91 -7.91
C GLU A 478 3.64 5.85 -6.79
N ASN A 479 3.62 7.16 -7.02
CA ASN A 479 3.32 8.16 -5.98
C ASN A 479 2.30 9.22 -6.42
N THR A 480 1.85 9.19 -7.66
CA THR A 480 0.76 10.03 -8.17
C THR A 480 -0.23 9.16 -8.89
N PHE A 481 -1.50 9.30 -8.55
CA PHE A 481 -2.55 8.42 -9.02
C PHE A 481 -3.63 9.23 -9.73
N ALA A 482 -4.13 8.74 -10.85
CA ALA A 482 -4.97 9.50 -11.75
C ALA A 482 -6.18 8.72 -12.23
N LEU A 483 -7.28 9.45 -12.43
CA LEU A 483 -8.43 8.99 -13.19
C LEU A 483 -8.41 9.65 -14.57
N ASN A 484 -8.38 8.85 -15.62
CA ASN A 484 -8.29 9.30 -17.01
C ASN A 484 -7.12 10.27 -17.24
N GLY A 485 -5.96 9.95 -16.67
CA GLY A 485 -4.73 10.73 -16.80
C GLY A 485 -4.68 12.03 -15.99
N LYS A 486 -5.69 12.34 -15.16
CA LYS A 486 -5.70 13.49 -14.25
C LYS A 486 -5.80 13.09 -12.79
N ALA A 487 -5.05 13.73 -11.92
CA ALA A 487 -5.20 13.62 -10.46
C ALA A 487 -6.09 14.75 -9.94
N PHE A 488 -6.81 14.53 -8.85
CA PHE A 488 -7.67 15.56 -8.26
C PHE A 488 -6.81 16.78 -7.89
N PRO A 489 -7.24 18.03 -8.17
CA PRO A 489 -8.61 18.48 -8.50
C PRO A 489 -9.01 18.40 -9.98
N GLU A 490 -8.17 17.90 -10.88
CA GLU A 490 -8.42 17.92 -12.33
C GLU A 490 -9.10 16.65 -12.87
N THR A 491 -9.42 15.70 -11.97
CA THR A 491 -10.16 14.48 -12.32
C THR A 491 -11.54 14.82 -12.90
N PRO A 492 -12.01 14.11 -13.95
CA PRO A 492 -13.30 14.38 -14.53
C PRO A 492 -14.44 13.88 -13.63
N MET A 493 -15.43 14.74 -13.40
CA MET A 493 -16.63 14.44 -12.62
C MET A 493 -17.76 13.95 -13.51
N LEU A 494 -18.49 12.91 -13.09
CA LEU A 494 -19.67 12.42 -13.80
C LEU A 494 -20.92 13.16 -13.34
N THR A 495 -21.77 13.62 -14.27
CA THR A 495 -23.09 14.21 -13.94
C THR A 495 -24.20 13.41 -14.58
N VAL A 496 -25.17 12.96 -13.78
CA VAL A 496 -26.29 12.12 -14.20
C VAL A 496 -27.61 12.65 -13.65
N HIS A 497 -28.73 12.29 -14.27
CA HIS A 497 -30.05 12.66 -13.79
C HIS A 497 -30.61 11.59 -12.86
N ARG A 498 -31.48 12.01 -11.95
CA ARG A 498 -32.20 11.09 -11.10
C ARG A 498 -32.98 10.06 -11.94
N GLY A 499 -32.76 8.79 -11.64
CA GLY A 499 -33.37 7.66 -12.33
C GLY A 499 -32.55 7.10 -13.49
N ASP A 500 -31.43 7.74 -13.86
CA ASP A 500 -30.49 7.15 -14.81
C ASP A 500 -29.95 5.83 -14.29
N ARG A 501 -29.83 4.85 -15.18
CA ARG A 501 -29.12 3.60 -14.90
C ARG A 501 -27.72 3.73 -15.48
N VAL A 502 -26.74 3.86 -14.61
CA VAL A 502 -25.35 4.16 -14.96
C VAL A 502 -24.55 2.86 -15.03
N LEU A 503 -23.74 2.70 -16.07
CA LEU A 503 -22.67 1.72 -16.18
C LEU A 503 -21.32 2.43 -16.11
N MET A 504 -20.55 2.20 -15.06
CA MET A 504 -19.17 2.67 -14.94
C MET A 504 -18.22 1.51 -15.25
N ARG A 505 -17.42 1.66 -16.30
CA ARG A 505 -16.32 0.76 -16.66
C ARG A 505 -15.07 1.25 -15.94
N LEU A 506 -14.49 0.39 -15.12
CA LEU A 506 -13.27 0.65 -14.38
C LEU A 506 -12.16 -0.20 -14.97
N VAL A 507 -11.03 0.43 -15.29
CA VAL A 507 -9.85 -0.25 -15.85
C VAL A 507 -8.65 0.16 -15.01
N ASN A 508 -7.96 -0.80 -14.40
CA ASN A 508 -6.69 -0.50 -13.72
C ASN A 508 -5.53 -0.64 -14.70
N ALA A 509 -4.96 0.48 -15.13
CA ALA A 509 -3.81 0.59 -16.00
C ALA A 509 -2.49 0.90 -15.24
N SER A 510 -2.50 0.84 -13.91
CA SER A 510 -1.27 0.87 -13.10
C SER A 510 -0.39 -0.35 -13.38
N ALA A 511 0.93 -0.17 -13.35
CA ALA A 511 1.87 -1.26 -13.57
C ALA A 511 1.92 -2.21 -12.35
N GLU A 512 1.93 -1.64 -11.15
CA GLU A 512 2.18 -2.38 -9.91
C GLU A 512 1.04 -2.27 -8.88
N GLU A 513 0.27 -1.18 -8.89
CA GLU A 513 -0.64 -0.85 -7.78
C GLU A 513 -2.05 -1.47 -7.85
N PHE A 514 -2.55 -1.79 -6.65
CA PHE A 514 -3.95 -2.17 -6.43
C PHE A 514 -4.77 -0.93 -6.11
N HIS A 515 -6.03 -0.88 -6.55
CA HIS A 515 -6.94 0.21 -6.20
C HIS A 515 -8.21 -0.33 -5.58
N VAL A 516 -8.67 0.34 -4.52
CA VAL A 516 -9.87 -0.03 -3.75
C VAL A 516 -10.91 1.07 -3.93
N MET A 517 -11.65 1.05 -5.03
CA MET A 517 -12.54 2.14 -5.43
C MET A 517 -13.88 2.08 -4.69
N HIS A 518 -14.23 3.14 -3.99
CA HIS A 518 -15.46 3.30 -3.21
C HIS A 518 -16.35 4.40 -3.78
N LEU A 519 -17.65 4.12 -3.96
CA LEU A 519 -18.65 5.11 -4.34
C LEU A 519 -19.57 5.41 -3.16
N HIS A 520 -19.57 6.68 -2.72
CA HIS A 520 -20.46 7.15 -1.66
C HIS A 520 -21.92 7.16 -2.12
N GLY A 521 -22.85 7.04 -1.16
CA GLY A 521 -24.29 7.19 -1.41
C GLY A 521 -24.97 6.03 -2.15
N TYR A 522 -24.22 5.05 -2.64
CA TYR A 522 -24.72 3.94 -3.43
C TYR A 522 -24.21 2.58 -2.95
N THR A 523 -25.07 1.56 -3.08
CA THR A 523 -24.63 0.18 -3.23
C THR A 523 -24.82 -0.17 -4.71
N PHE A 524 -23.71 -0.34 -5.43
CA PHE A 524 -23.71 -0.71 -6.84
C PHE A 524 -23.70 -2.24 -7.02
N GLU A 525 -23.89 -2.66 -8.26
CA GLU A 525 -23.79 -4.03 -8.70
C GLU A 525 -22.57 -4.17 -9.61
N ILE A 526 -21.66 -5.08 -9.29
CA ILE A 526 -20.58 -5.48 -10.19
C ILE A 526 -21.21 -6.42 -11.21
N VAL A 527 -21.25 -6.00 -12.48
CA VAL A 527 -21.96 -6.71 -13.56
C VAL A 527 -21.03 -7.42 -14.52
N ALA A 528 -19.76 -7.04 -14.58
CA ALA A 528 -18.72 -7.73 -15.35
C ALA A 528 -17.35 -7.61 -14.67
N ARG A 529 -16.48 -8.59 -14.93
CA ARG A 529 -15.06 -8.58 -14.55
C ARG A 529 -14.22 -9.11 -15.71
N ASP A 530 -13.10 -8.49 -15.99
CA ASP A 530 -12.16 -8.83 -17.07
C ASP A 530 -12.89 -9.05 -18.40
N GLY A 531 -13.75 -8.09 -18.76
CA GLY A 531 -14.62 -8.14 -19.94
C GLY A 531 -15.80 -9.13 -19.87
N ASN A 532 -15.82 -10.05 -18.92
CA ASN A 532 -16.82 -11.11 -18.84
C ASN A 532 -18.01 -10.71 -17.96
N SER A 533 -19.22 -10.76 -18.53
CA SER A 533 -20.46 -10.53 -17.76
C SER A 533 -20.65 -11.58 -16.67
N LEU A 534 -20.98 -11.13 -15.46
CA LEU A 534 -21.27 -12.02 -14.34
C LEU A 534 -22.70 -12.59 -14.47
N PRO A 535 -22.90 -13.91 -14.36
CA PRO A 535 -24.23 -14.51 -14.41
C PRO A 535 -25.12 -14.07 -13.24
N GLN A 536 -24.50 -13.67 -12.12
CA GLN A 536 -25.15 -13.06 -10.98
C GLN A 536 -24.35 -11.83 -10.56
N PRO A 537 -24.87 -10.60 -10.77
CA PRO A 537 -24.20 -9.39 -10.32
C PRO A 537 -23.97 -9.39 -8.81
N GLU A 538 -22.79 -8.95 -8.40
CA GLU A 538 -22.38 -8.88 -7.00
C GLU A 538 -22.73 -7.50 -6.42
N ARG A 539 -23.41 -7.42 -5.28
CA ARG A 539 -23.69 -6.14 -4.63
C ARG A 539 -22.51 -5.70 -3.78
N ALA A 540 -22.01 -4.50 -4.03
CA ALA A 540 -20.90 -3.90 -3.30
C ALA A 540 -21.05 -2.38 -3.24
N ASN A 541 -20.25 -1.74 -2.40
CA ASN A 541 -20.04 -0.29 -2.40
C ASN A 541 -18.56 0.08 -2.59
N THR A 542 -17.69 -0.93 -2.57
CA THR A 542 -16.25 -0.83 -2.74
C THR A 542 -15.78 -2.01 -3.60
N ILE A 543 -14.87 -1.77 -4.53
CA ILE A 543 -14.31 -2.80 -5.43
C ILE A 543 -12.78 -2.70 -5.47
N THR A 544 -12.12 -3.85 -5.31
CA THR A 544 -10.67 -3.97 -5.50
C THR A 544 -10.37 -4.35 -6.95
N LEU A 545 -9.41 -3.65 -7.55
CA LEU A 545 -8.86 -3.90 -8.89
C LEU A 545 -7.34 -4.08 -8.75
N GLY A 546 -6.82 -5.24 -9.12
CA GLY A 546 -5.39 -5.44 -9.32
C GLY A 546 -4.90 -4.87 -10.66
N PRO A 547 -3.58 -4.82 -10.89
CA PRO A 547 -3.01 -4.38 -12.17
C PRO A 547 -3.65 -5.10 -13.37
N ALA A 548 -3.96 -4.32 -14.41
CA ALA A 548 -4.64 -4.75 -15.64
C ALA A 548 -6.07 -5.32 -15.51
N GLN A 549 -6.63 -5.42 -14.29
CA GLN A 549 -8.01 -5.90 -14.12
C GLN A 549 -9.03 -4.87 -14.59
N THR A 550 -10.13 -5.36 -15.17
CA THR A 550 -11.28 -4.52 -15.52
C THR A 550 -12.52 -4.96 -14.75
N ALA A 551 -13.39 -4.00 -14.43
CA ALA A 551 -14.69 -4.30 -13.88
C ALA A 551 -15.72 -3.28 -14.34
N ASP A 552 -16.93 -3.76 -14.63
CA ASP A 552 -18.06 -2.89 -14.90
C ASP A 552 -18.97 -2.91 -13.68
N ILE A 553 -19.26 -1.71 -13.13
CA ILE A 553 -20.21 -1.53 -12.03
C ILE A 553 -21.44 -0.77 -12.54
N ALA A 554 -22.61 -1.09 -11.98
CA ALA A 554 -23.86 -0.47 -12.34
C ALA A 554 -24.64 -0.01 -11.11
N PHE A 555 -25.28 1.15 -11.21
CA PHE A 555 -26.19 1.64 -10.18
C PHE A 555 -27.30 2.47 -10.81
N THR A 556 -28.42 2.59 -10.10
CA THR A 556 -29.48 3.52 -10.47
C THR A 556 -29.26 4.80 -9.67
N ALA A 557 -29.14 5.94 -10.35
CA ALA A 557 -28.92 7.24 -9.73
C ALA A 557 -30.20 7.75 -9.06
N ASP A 558 -30.64 7.14 -7.96
CA ASP A 558 -31.91 7.44 -7.29
C ASP A 558 -31.78 8.41 -6.09
N ASN A 559 -30.55 8.74 -5.72
CA ASN A 559 -30.17 9.54 -4.56
C ASN A 559 -29.47 10.85 -5.00
N PRO A 560 -30.20 11.97 -5.16
CA PRO A 560 -29.64 13.26 -5.58
C PRO A 560 -28.59 13.80 -4.61
N GLY A 561 -27.49 14.34 -5.13
CA GLY A 561 -26.37 14.84 -4.34
C GLY A 561 -25.06 14.83 -5.11
N GLN A 562 -23.99 15.30 -4.45
CA GLN A 562 -22.62 15.12 -4.92
C GLN A 562 -21.98 14.00 -4.12
N TRP A 563 -21.68 12.89 -4.78
CA TRP A 563 -21.16 11.68 -4.14
C TRP A 563 -19.72 11.47 -4.54
N MET A 564 -18.84 11.36 -3.55
CA MET A 564 -17.43 11.10 -3.81
C MET A 564 -17.24 9.68 -4.36
N PHE A 565 -16.38 9.56 -5.36
CA PHE A 565 -15.87 8.30 -5.88
C PHE A 565 -14.35 8.32 -5.76
N HIS A 566 -13.78 7.48 -4.90
CA HIS A 566 -12.35 7.59 -4.55
C HIS A 566 -11.73 6.24 -4.20
N CYS A 567 -10.39 6.18 -4.22
CA CYS A 567 -9.65 5.03 -3.70
C CYS A 567 -9.65 5.02 -2.16
N HIS A 568 -9.78 3.84 -1.55
CA HIS A 568 -9.78 3.64 -0.11
C HIS A 568 -8.40 3.26 0.44
N ILE A 569 -7.36 3.29 -0.41
CA ILE A 569 -5.96 3.35 0.01
C ILE A 569 -5.62 4.83 0.15
N LEU A 570 -5.40 5.30 1.37
CA LEU A 570 -5.35 6.74 1.67
C LEU A 570 -4.23 7.46 0.93
N ASP A 571 -3.08 6.81 0.75
CA ASP A 571 -1.95 7.37 0.00
C ASP A 571 -2.29 7.59 -1.48
N HIS A 572 -3.32 6.90 -2.01
CA HIS A 572 -3.78 7.10 -3.38
C HIS A 572 -4.70 8.32 -3.53
N THR A 573 -5.04 8.99 -2.43
CA THR A 573 -5.93 10.17 -2.39
C THR A 573 -5.19 11.47 -2.06
N VAL A 574 -3.88 11.50 -2.22
CA VAL A 574 -3.01 12.67 -2.00
C VAL A 574 -2.06 12.86 -3.17
N ASN A 575 -1.67 14.11 -3.44
CA ASN A 575 -0.65 14.44 -4.45
C ASN A 575 0.72 14.69 -3.79
N PRO A 576 1.86 14.32 -4.40
CA PRO A 576 3.18 14.47 -3.79
C PRO A 576 3.58 15.89 -3.36
N SER A 577 3.14 16.93 -4.09
CA SER A 577 3.44 18.32 -3.69
C SER A 577 2.63 18.82 -2.49
N GLU A 578 1.59 18.08 -2.09
CA GLU A 578 0.79 18.31 -0.90
C GLU A 578 1.23 17.44 0.29
N ALA A 579 2.11 16.46 0.04
CA ALA A 579 2.80 15.66 1.05
C ALA A 579 3.98 16.46 1.62
N GLY A 580 3.70 17.28 2.63
CA GLY A 580 4.73 17.80 3.53
C GLY A 580 5.15 16.76 4.56
N ASP A 581 5.77 17.23 5.65
CA ASP A 581 6.50 16.51 6.70
C ASP A 581 5.78 15.40 7.50
N GLY A 582 4.69 14.81 6.99
CA GLY A 582 4.00 13.68 7.60
C GLY A 582 3.16 14.05 8.82
N SER A 583 2.88 15.33 9.06
CA SER A 583 2.02 15.75 10.17
C SER A 583 0.51 15.52 9.89
N ALA A 584 -0.22 15.02 10.89
CA ALA A 584 -1.65 14.70 10.84
C ALA A 584 -2.59 15.88 10.46
N HIS A 585 -2.06 17.10 10.33
CA HIS A 585 -2.80 18.27 9.83
C HIS A 585 -2.92 18.33 8.29
N GLN A 586 -2.30 17.41 7.54
CA GLN A 586 -2.35 17.40 6.06
C GLN A 586 -3.42 16.50 5.44
N ILE A 587 -4.14 15.70 6.23
CA ILE A 587 -5.37 14.97 5.83
C ILE A 587 -6.48 15.94 5.32
N ALA A 588 -6.24 17.25 5.34
CA ALA A 588 -7.18 18.29 4.92
C ALA A 588 -7.17 18.60 3.41
N ARG A 589 -6.25 18.08 2.58
CA ARG A 589 -6.25 18.32 1.13
C ARG A 589 -6.40 17.02 0.34
N MET A 590 -7.51 16.91 -0.38
CA MET A 590 -7.77 15.78 -1.27
C MET A 590 -6.94 15.92 -2.54
N GLY A 591 -6.42 14.81 -3.05
CA GLY A 591 -5.66 14.68 -4.29
C GLY A 591 -5.89 13.30 -4.94
N GLY A 592 -5.05 12.94 -5.91
CA GLY A 592 -4.99 11.59 -6.47
C GLY A 592 -6.31 11.06 -7.05
N LEU A 593 -6.65 9.81 -6.72
CA LEU A 593 -7.86 9.10 -7.15
C LEU A 593 -9.09 9.54 -6.35
N THR A 594 -9.49 10.78 -6.56
CA THR A 594 -10.70 11.36 -6.00
C THR A 594 -11.50 12.01 -7.10
N THR A 595 -12.78 11.69 -7.26
CA THR A 595 -13.70 12.42 -8.14
C THR A 595 -15.11 12.45 -7.54
N PHE A 596 -16.07 13.04 -8.24
CA PHE A 596 -17.44 13.18 -7.79
C PHE A 596 -18.43 12.73 -8.87
N ILE A 597 -19.48 12.05 -8.42
CA ILE A 597 -20.68 11.71 -9.17
C ILE A 597 -21.79 12.66 -8.72
N ASN A 598 -22.19 13.58 -9.61
CA ASN A 598 -23.24 14.55 -9.39
C ASN A 598 -24.58 14.00 -9.89
N VAL A 599 -25.53 13.80 -8.98
CA VAL A 599 -26.86 13.28 -9.30
C VAL A 599 -27.88 14.40 -9.12
N ARG A 600 -28.58 14.76 -10.19
CA ARG A 600 -29.51 15.91 -10.22
C ARG A 600 -30.96 15.54 -10.47
#